data_AF-A0A3B9NVQ1-F1
#
_entry.id   AF-A0A3B9NVQ1-F1
#
_cell.length_a   1.000
_cell.length_b   1.000
_cell.length_c   1.000
_cell.angle_alpha   90.00
_cell.angle_beta   90.00
_cell.angle_gamma   90.00
#
_symmetry.space_group_name_H-M   'P 1'
#
loop_
_entity.id
_entity.type
_entity.pdbx_description
1 polymer ?
#
loop_
_entity_poly.entity_id
_entity_poly.type
_entity_poly.pdbx_seq_one_letter_code
_entity_poly.pdbx_strand_id
1 'polypeptide(L)' 'MAGAATATSLSESTIDAAIRAGILPVRRHGNRTLILARDLERWLDSLPSGRCTAPAHLEGRRTGRRAKAGHE' A
#
# COMPACT_ATOMS: atom_id res chain seq x y z
N MET A 1 4.00 -6.55 6.17
CA MET A 1 2.90 -5.90 6.90
C MET A 1 1.61 -6.72 6.76
N ALA A 2 1.71 -8.06 6.74
CA ALA A 2 0.61 -8.93 6.32
C ALA A 2 -0.67 -8.77 7.16
N GLY A 3 -0.55 -8.52 8.47
CA GLY A 3 -1.71 -8.42 9.36
C GLY A 3 -2.70 -7.31 9.00
N ALA A 4 -2.23 -6.11 8.63
CA ALA A 4 -3.11 -4.99 8.29
C ALA A 4 -3.72 -5.13 6.89
N ALA A 5 -2.97 -5.70 5.94
CA ALA A 5 -3.47 -5.99 4.59
C ALA A 5 -4.60 -7.02 4.64
N THR A 6 -4.41 -8.12 5.38
CA THR A 6 -5.44 -9.14 5.56
C THR A 6 -6.68 -8.60 6.28
N ALA A 7 -6.50 -7.75 7.30
CA ALA A 7 -7.61 -7.20 8.07
C ALA A 7 -8.49 -6.22 7.25
N THR A 8 -7.93 -5.55 6.25
CA THR A 8 -8.61 -4.47 5.49
C THR A 8 -8.94 -4.86 4.05
N SER A 9 -8.54 -6.05 3.60
CA SER A 9 -8.60 -6.49 2.20
C SER A 9 -7.90 -5.53 1.22
N LEU A 10 -6.96 -4.70 1.71
CA LEU A 10 -6.15 -3.80 0.89
C LEU A 10 -4.80 -4.43 0.55
N SER A 11 -4.25 -4.07 -0.60
CA SER A 11 -2.89 -4.45 -0.98
C SER A 11 -1.84 -3.87 -0.03
N GLU A 12 -0.79 -4.63 0.26
CA GLU A 12 0.34 -4.15 1.08
C GLU A 12 0.95 -2.85 0.52
N SER A 13 0.98 -2.70 -0.82
CA SER A 13 1.44 -1.48 -1.48
C SER A 13 0.61 -0.25 -1.14
N THR A 14 -0.71 -0.40 -0.98
CA THR A 14 -1.61 0.70 -0.60
C THR A 14 -1.34 1.14 0.83
N ILE A 15 -1.14 0.18 1.73
CA ILE A 15 -0.80 0.45 3.13
C ILE A 15 0.58 1.11 3.22
N ASP A 16 1.58 0.61 2.50
CA ASP A 16 2.91 1.22 2.46
C ASP A 16 2.87 2.66 1.91
N ALA A 17 2.10 2.90 0.85
CA ALA A 17 1.89 4.24 0.30
C ALA A 17 1.26 5.19 1.32
N ALA A 18 0.24 4.74 2.06
CA ALA A 18 -0.41 5.55 3.10
C ALA A 18 0.54 5.88 4.27
N ILE A 19 1.44 4.96 4.62
CA ILE A 19 2.47 5.18 5.64
C ILE A 19 3.51 6.18 5.14
N ARG A 20 3.99 6.02 3.91
CA ARG A 20 4.97 6.95 3.30
C ARG A 20 4.41 8.36 3.13
N ALA A 21 3.12 8.47 2.83
CA ALA A 21 2.42 9.74 2.73
C ALA A 21 2.17 10.40 4.11
N GLY A 22 2.45 9.70 5.21
CA GLY A 22 2.22 10.21 6.57
C GLY A 22 0.75 10.26 6.99
N ILE A 23 -0.14 9.64 6.21
CA ILE A 23 -1.59 9.64 6.43
C ILE A 23 -1.98 8.56 7.45
N LEU A 24 -1.31 7.40 7.40
CA LEU A 24 -1.54 6.30 8.34
C LEU A 24 -0.53 6.36 9.49
N PRO A 25 -0.98 6.55 10.75
CA PRO A 25 -0.09 6.56 11.90
C PRO A 25 0.53 5.18 12.13
N VAL A 26 1.86 5.14 12.27
CA VAL A 26 2.58 3.91 12.58
C VAL A 26 3.52 4.07 13.74
N ARG A 27 3.77 2.96 14.43
CA ARG A 27 4.76 2.86 15.51
C ARG A 27 5.85 1.89 15.09
N ARG A 28 7.10 2.26 15.30
CA ARG A 28 8.24 1.36 15.09
C ARG A 28 8.57 0.65 16.40
N HIS A 29 8.65 -0.67 16.35
CA HIS A 29 9.09 -1.50 17.46
C HIS A 29 10.21 -2.43 16.95
N GLY A 30 11.45 -2.02 17.19
CA GLY A 30 12.63 -2.65 16.60
C GLY A 30 12.56 -2.62 15.07
N ASN A 31 12.66 -3.79 14.44
CA ASN A 31 12.57 -3.96 12.99
C ASN A 31 11.14 -4.13 12.46
N ARG A 32 10.11 -4.00 13.33
CA ARG A 32 8.70 -4.20 12.94
C ARG A 32 7.94 -2.88 12.98
N THR A 33 7.11 -2.68 11.96
CA THR A 33 6.12 -1.59 11.93
C THR A 33 4.80 -2.11 12.47
N LEU A 34 4.26 -1.43 13.48
CA LEU A 34 2.98 -1.71 14.11
C LEU A 34 1.99 -0.61 13.75
N ILE A 35 0.80 -1.01 13.33
CA ILE A 35 -0.36 -0.12 13.16
C ILE A 35 -1.33 -0.49 14.29
N LEU A 36 -1.75 0.50 15.07
CA LEU A 36 -2.77 0.26 16.09
C LEU A 36 -4.12 0.08 15.41
N ALA A 37 -4.92 -0.89 15.87
CA ALA A 37 -6.24 -1.17 15.30
C ALA A 37 -7.10 0.09 15.19
N ARG A 38 -7.20 0.88 16.27
CA ARG A 38 -7.94 2.16 16.29
C ARG A 38 -7.50 3.15 15.22
N ASP A 39 -6.20 3.22 14.93
CA ASP A 39 -5.64 4.19 13.99
C ASP A 39 -5.86 3.71 12.56
N LEU A 40 -5.84 2.39 12.35
CA LEU A 40 -6.24 1.75 11.10
C LEU A 40 -7.73 1.98 10.82
N GLU A 41 -8.60 1.74 11.79
CA GLU A 41 -10.05 1.96 11.68
C GLU A 41 -10.37 3.42 11.37
N ARG A 42 -9.77 4.36 12.12
CA ARG A 42 -9.96 5.80 11.85
C ARG A 42 -9.48 6.19 10.45
N TRP A 43 -8.37 5.61 9.99
CA TRP A 43 -7.91 5.86 8.63
C TRP A 43 -8.87 5.31 7.58
N LEU A 44 -9.40 4.09 7.76
CA LEU A 44 -10.40 3.52 6.86
C LEU A 44 -11.68 4.35 6.80
N ASP A 45 -12.15 4.85 7.95
CA ASP A 45 -13.31 5.73 8.03
C ASP A 45 -13.06 7.09 7.33
N SER A 46 -11.82 7.57 7.34
CA SER A 46 -11.42 8.78 6.62
C SER A 46 -11.27 8.59 5.10
N LEU A 47 -11.25 7.34 4.62
CA LEU A 47 -11.19 7.10 3.18
C LEU A 47 -12.47 7.64 2.54
N PRO A 48 -12.37 8.32 1.39
CA PRO A 48 -13.56 8.75 0.69
C PRO A 48 -14.45 7.53 0.41
N SER A 49 -15.62 7.46 1.02
CA SER A 49 -16.64 6.40 0.86
C SER A 49 -17.29 6.39 -0.53
N GLY A 50 -16.70 7.11 -1.48
CA GLY A 50 -17.16 7.21 -2.84
C GLY A 50 -17.13 5.84 -3.50
N ARG A 51 -18.28 5.46 -4.05
CA ARG A 51 -18.32 4.84 -5.37
C ARG A 51 -17.51 5.73 -6.31
N CYS A 52 -16.20 5.55 -6.30
CA CYS A 52 -15.30 6.24 -7.20
C CYS A 52 -15.53 5.56 -8.54
N THR A 53 -16.28 6.21 -9.44
CA THR A 53 -16.24 5.86 -10.86
C THR A 53 -14.76 5.78 -11.20
N ALA A 54 -14.30 4.59 -11.60
CA ALA A 54 -12.89 4.36 -11.86
C ALA A 54 -12.41 5.44 -12.83
N PRO A 55 -11.31 6.16 -12.56
CA PRO A 55 -10.61 6.79 -13.65
C PRO A 55 -10.17 5.64 -14.55
N ALA A 56 -10.85 5.53 -15.69
CA ALA A 56 -10.37 4.74 -16.80
C ALA A 56 -8.90 5.10 -17.00
N HIS A 57 -8.06 4.08 -17.17
CA HIS A 57 -6.69 4.21 -17.68
C HIS A 57 -5.60 4.54 -16.65
N LEU A 58 -5.01 3.48 -16.07
CA LEU A 58 -3.56 3.44 -15.88
C LEU A 58 -3.06 2.02 -16.11
N GLU A 59 -3.23 1.58 -17.35
CA GLU A 59 -2.59 0.39 -17.89
C GLU A 59 -1.11 0.71 -18.18
N GLY A 60 -0.32 0.73 -17.11
CA GLY A 60 1.12 1.00 -17.14
C GLY A 60 1.96 -0.27 -16.93
N ARG A 61 1.83 -1.21 -17.86
CA ARG A 61 2.80 -2.25 -18.24
C ARG A 61 3.78 -2.78 -17.17
N ARG A 62 3.40 -3.95 -16.68
CA ARG A 62 4.21 -5.18 -16.57
C ARG A 62 5.52 -5.21 -17.40
N THR A 63 6.56 -5.67 -16.69
CA THR A 63 7.77 -6.41 -17.13
C THR A 63 8.89 -5.68 -17.86
N GLY A 64 9.97 -5.40 -17.13
CA GLY A 64 11.32 -5.28 -17.66
C GLY A 64 12.20 -6.41 -17.12
N ARG A 65 12.15 -7.57 -17.79
CA ARG A 65 13.08 -8.69 -17.61
C ARG A 65 14.44 -8.21 -18.11
N ARG A 66 15.40 -7.92 -17.23
CA ARG A 66 16.78 -7.57 -17.63
C ARG A 66 17.46 -8.82 -18.19
N ALA A 67 17.42 -8.99 -19.51
CA ALA A 67 18.20 -9.99 -20.21
C ALA A 67 19.69 -9.64 -20.11
N LYS A 68 20.52 -10.64 -19.79
CA LYS A 68 21.96 -10.56 -20.00
C LYS A 68 22.23 -10.63 -21.51
N ALA A 69 23.08 -9.74 -22.03
CA ALA A 69 23.72 -9.89 -23.32
C ALA A 69 25.20 -9.53 -23.14
N GLY A 70 26.08 -10.46 -23.51
CA GLY A 70 27.50 -10.20 -23.72
C GLY A 70 27.80 -9.85 -25.18
N HIS A 71 28.90 -9.13 -25.40
CA HIS A 71 29.67 -8.89 -26.64
C HIS A 71 30.82 -7.94 -26.17
N GLU A 72 32.12 -8.12 -26.37
CA GLU A 72 33.00 -8.98 -27.19
C GLU A 72 34.28 -9.28 -26.39
#